data_AF-A0A7S9WYT1-F1
#
_entry.id   AF-A0A7S9WYT1-F1
#
_cell.length_a   1.000
_cell.length_b   1.000
_cell.length_c   1.000
_cell.angle_alpha   90.00
_cell.angle_beta   90.00
_cell.angle_gamma   90.00
#
_symmetry.space_group_name_H-M   'P 1'
#
loop_
_entity.id
_entity.type
_entity.pdbx_description
1 polymer ?
#
loop_
_entity_poly.entity_id
_entity_poly.type
_entity_poly.pdbx_seq_one_letter_code
_entity_poly.pdbx_strand_id
1 'polypeptide(L)'
;MKDKKLVIKDIQGEIYVISQDGSIKMLKDGDEIYAGEKIFTKNLDAKITLEDGKQVNLSAHQSINLDEILKISAKGAEEQSDHSNGFGASEGISLSAASFATSGHSANIHQIYNQHRSLEPNISSAQPSKLKSVSGASSMLVEKSSTAVEPKEEPFIDTINVLNVTNRGLDADIWLYDSARNHGRGLDYYNLERSKSILKEWSASHHVSATSTFNDLRYATGNQYMPPFSSEDLNVKVRNRTPSDIELARIGRDPNVNYTKDRIDRGFDPNVEPPNKNGHYKLFESKITADGVMVSMDGWIFIKNRSAIDKFYYETKQQRQSIKFEFDGREISWQPFSTATRNGGIDEGSAIQSESTNSLNLTNDYGFYKVHIEVSDERYSYMFRVHPDSTFSRIISNDPNIKLVSNSYMEALAQNHLATKESDTFYKAKETNGVRFGDNASDFDKPFDLKFEGTKDVGSNDDDKFIFNSHDIDAKGGIDMLVFTQNVDLTKISELDKRLESFERIELDGTKAVKLKLNGQNISDMIDSNPTKGPDGLESLNTILKISGDSDDVVQLVGNFVKATSGEVAALNTKHSVIGADYNKLTVEPSGDAVNQVYKGENNAGQTFFVEIQKDVHVEVM
;
A
#
# COMPACT_ATOMS: atom_id res chain seq x y z
N MET A 1 35.84 25.74 0.81
CA MET A 1 35.13 26.90 1.40
C MET A 1 34.83 26.53 2.84
N LYS A 2 34.83 27.46 3.80
CA LYS A 2 34.40 27.13 5.17
C LYS A 2 32.93 26.74 5.11
N ASP A 3 32.58 25.52 5.50
CA ASP A 3 31.18 25.11 5.61
C ASP A 3 30.48 26.06 6.58
N LYS A 4 29.59 26.90 6.06
CA LYS A 4 28.72 27.70 6.92
C LYS A 4 27.91 26.69 7.73
N LYS A 5 28.01 26.79 9.05
CA LYS A 5 27.25 25.96 9.98
C LYS A 5 26.54 26.80 11.02
N LEU A 6 25.34 26.38 11.40
CA LEU A 6 24.59 26.91 12.53
C LEU A 6 24.50 25.82 13.60
N VAL A 7 24.71 26.18 14.86
CA VAL A 7 24.59 25.26 16.00
C VAL A 7 23.27 25.56 16.72
N ILE A 8 22.49 24.51 16.94
CA ILE A 8 21.20 24.61 17.61
C ILE A 8 21.40 24.53 19.12
N LYS A 9 20.86 25.51 19.84
CA LYS A 9 20.90 25.56 21.31
C LYS A 9 19.68 24.90 21.94
N ASP A 10 18.50 25.11 21.37
CA ASP A 10 17.21 24.63 21.89
C ASP A 10 16.19 24.50 20.76
N ILE A 11 15.43 23.41 20.76
CA ILE A 11 14.35 23.12 19.80
C ILE A 11 13.01 22.96 20.51
N GLN A 12 11.99 23.60 19.95
CA GLN A 12 10.59 23.37 20.34
C GLN A 12 9.82 22.85 19.13
N GLY A 13 9.22 21.67 19.23
CA GLY A 13 8.52 21.01 18.14
C GLY A 13 9.39 20.00 17.37
N GLU A 14 8.81 19.39 16.34
CA GLU A 14 9.49 18.39 15.50
C GLU A 14 10.06 19.03 14.24
N ILE A 15 11.39 19.10 14.18
CA ILE A 15 12.12 19.67 13.06
C ILE A 15 13.04 18.61 12.51
N TYR A 16 13.01 18.46 11.20
CA TYR A 16 13.84 17.52 10.48
C TYR A 16 14.79 18.28 9.57
N VAL A 17 15.94 17.70 9.30
CA VAL A 17 16.88 18.18 8.31
C VAL A 17 17.06 17.10 7.26
N ILE A 18 16.99 17.50 6.00
CA ILE A 18 17.40 16.71 4.87
C ILE A 18 18.77 17.17 4.38
N SER A 19 19.72 16.25 4.40
CA SER A 19 21.09 16.46 3.97
C SER A 19 21.19 16.48 2.44
N GLN A 20 22.35 16.89 1.91
CA GLN A 20 22.60 16.89 0.45
C GLN A 20 22.48 15.50 -0.18
N ASP A 21 22.77 14.44 0.59
CA ASP A 21 22.61 13.04 0.18
C ASP A 21 21.19 12.48 0.38
N GLY A 22 20.19 13.34 0.65
CA GLY A 22 18.81 12.96 0.86
C GLY A 22 18.53 12.29 2.22
N SER A 23 19.54 12.10 3.07
CA SER A 23 19.33 11.56 4.42
C SER A 23 18.50 12.52 5.27
N ILE A 24 17.49 11.98 5.96
CA ILE A 24 16.65 12.76 6.87
C ILE A 24 16.95 12.35 8.31
N LYS A 25 17.19 13.33 9.17
CA LYS A 25 17.26 13.14 10.62
C LYS A 25 16.39 14.16 11.33
N MET A 26 15.85 13.78 12.48
CA MET A 26 15.23 14.73 13.40
C MET A 26 16.33 15.52 14.11
N LEU A 27 16.22 16.85 14.08
CA LEU A 27 17.15 17.74 14.76
C LEU A 27 16.94 17.68 16.27
N LYS A 28 18.04 17.73 17.01
CA LYS A 28 18.10 17.77 18.48
C LYS A 28 18.95 18.95 18.95
N ASP A 29 18.81 19.28 20.23
CA ASP A 29 19.67 20.28 20.87
C ASP A 29 21.14 19.89 20.73
N GLY A 30 21.96 20.87 20.31
CA GLY A 30 23.38 20.67 20.03
C GLY A 30 23.70 20.24 18.60
N ASP A 31 22.71 19.94 17.76
CA ASP A 31 22.96 19.57 16.36
C ASP A 31 23.45 20.76 15.53
N GLU A 32 24.26 20.46 14.52
CA GLU A 32 24.76 21.42 13.54
C GLU A 32 23.96 21.30 12.23
N ILE A 33 23.59 22.45 11.64
CA ILE A 33 23.00 22.57 10.31
C ILE A 33 24.05 23.13 9.36
N TYR A 34 24.33 22.45 8.26
CA TYR A 34 25.34 22.80 7.26
C TYR A 34 24.73 23.47 6.01
N ALA A 35 25.58 24.15 5.24
CA ALA A 35 25.18 24.76 3.97
C ALA A 35 24.72 23.70 2.96
N GLY A 36 23.55 23.89 2.37
CA GLY A 36 22.93 22.95 1.43
C GLY A 36 22.04 21.90 2.06
N GLU A 37 21.98 21.83 3.40
CA GLU A 37 20.91 21.12 4.09
C GLU A 37 19.62 21.96 4.09
N LYS A 38 18.48 21.28 4.02
CA LYS A 38 17.15 21.90 4.11
C LYS A 38 16.48 21.43 5.38
N ILE A 39 15.96 22.35 6.18
CA ILE A 39 15.16 22.01 7.35
C ILE A 39 13.69 22.10 7.01
N PHE A 40 12.91 21.21 7.60
CA PHE A 40 11.46 21.22 7.45
C PHE A 40 10.76 20.83 8.73
N THR A 41 9.55 21.35 8.91
CA THR A 41 8.62 20.96 9.96
C THR A 41 7.58 20.01 9.41
N LYS A 42 7.20 19.03 10.23
CA LYS A 42 6.12 18.09 9.91
C LYS A 42 4.78 18.73 10.27
N ASN A 43 4.20 18.39 11.42
CA ASN A 43 2.77 18.62 11.69
C ASN A 43 2.42 19.91 12.44
N LEU A 44 3.39 20.52 13.12
CA LEU A 44 3.16 21.63 14.04
C LEU A 44 4.17 22.73 13.80
N ASP A 45 3.79 23.95 14.18
CA ASP A 45 4.71 25.05 14.27
C ASP A 45 5.87 24.66 15.22
N ALA A 46 7.08 25.00 14.81
CA ALA A 46 8.29 24.68 15.54
C ALA A 46 9.16 25.92 15.69
N LYS A 47 10.14 25.84 16.58
CA LYS A 47 11.04 26.94 16.86
C LYS A 47 12.44 26.43 17.12
N ILE A 48 13.41 27.10 16.50
CA ILE A 48 14.84 26.88 16.69
C ILE A 48 15.41 28.07 17.44
N THR A 49 16.14 27.82 18.51
CA THR A 49 17.03 28.80 19.13
C THR A 49 18.46 28.45 18.76
N LEU A 50 19.18 29.38 18.14
CA LEU A 50 20.58 29.24 17.75
C LEU A 50 21.51 29.55 18.94
N GLU A 51 22.76 29.09 18.88
CA GLU A 51 23.77 29.38 19.92
C GLU A 51 23.99 30.88 20.19
N ASP A 52 23.86 31.72 19.16
CA ASP A 52 23.95 33.19 19.29
C ASP A 52 22.71 33.83 19.94
N GLY A 53 21.73 33.01 20.34
CA GLY A 53 20.49 33.42 21.00
C GLY A 53 19.37 33.84 20.05
N LYS A 54 19.59 33.83 18.73
CA LYS A 54 18.55 34.15 17.75
C LYS A 54 17.53 33.04 17.65
N GLN A 55 16.28 33.42 17.41
CA GLN A 55 15.16 32.50 17.30
C GLN A 55 14.61 32.51 15.88
N VAL A 56 14.24 31.33 15.39
CA VAL A 56 13.60 31.14 14.08
C VAL A 56 12.33 30.34 14.32
N ASN A 57 11.19 30.96 14.02
CA ASN A 57 9.89 30.30 14.08
C ASN A 57 9.60 29.70 12.70
N LEU A 58 9.19 28.44 12.69
CA LEU A 58 8.83 27.68 11.52
C LEU A 58 7.36 27.32 11.62
N SER A 59 6.57 27.64 10.60
CA SER A 59 5.18 27.19 10.52
C SER A 59 5.13 25.69 10.21
N ALA A 60 4.01 25.01 10.48
CA ALA A 60 3.78 23.64 10.01
C ALA A 60 3.98 23.50 8.49
N HIS A 61 4.55 22.37 8.03
CA HIS A 61 4.89 22.08 6.63
C HIS A 61 5.83 23.11 5.95
N GLN A 62 6.56 23.90 6.74
CA GLN A 62 7.49 24.88 6.20
C GLN A 62 8.84 24.23 5.93
N SER A 63 9.39 24.48 4.74
CA SER A 63 10.68 23.95 4.30
C SER A 63 11.60 25.11 3.90
N ILE A 64 12.73 25.29 4.60
CA ILE A 64 13.67 26.41 4.38
C ILE A 64 15.13 25.95 4.39
N ASN A 65 16.00 26.70 3.72
CA ASN A 65 17.45 26.43 3.68
C ASN A 65 18.23 27.29 4.69
N LEU A 66 19.51 26.97 4.89
CA LEU A 66 20.41 27.71 5.79
C LEU A 66 20.46 29.22 5.50
N ASP A 67 20.47 29.63 4.23
CA ASP A 67 20.54 31.05 3.87
C ASP A 67 19.24 31.79 4.21
N GLU A 68 18.09 31.12 4.17
CA GLU A 68 16.80 31.64 4.63
C GLU A 68 16.75 31.74 6.16
N ILE A 69 17.26 30.75 6.89
CA ILE A 69 17.42 30.82 8.36
C ILE A 69 18.27 32.04 8.74
N LEU A 70 19.38 32.27 8.03
CA LEU A 70 20.25 33.43 8.26
C LEU A 70 19.55 34.77 7.92
N LYS A 71 18.70 34.82 6.89
CA LYS A 71 17.90 36.00 6.57
C LYS A 71 16.81 36.29 7.61
N ILE A 72 16.13 35.24 8.09
CA ILE A 72 15.08 35.35 9.10
C ILE A 72 15.69 35.78 10.43
N SER A 73 16.79 35.15 10.84
CA SER A 73 17.48 35.46 12.09
C SER A 73 18.20 36.83 12.07
N ALA A 74 18.52 37.38 10.90
CA ALA A 74 19.09 38.72 10.75
C ALA A 74 18.04 39.85 10.87
N LYS A 75 16.75 39.56 10.65
CA LYS A 75 15.67 40.49 10.98
C LYS A 75 15.35 40.35 12.47
N GLY A 76 15.94 41.22 13.28
CA GLY A 76 15.56 41.33 14.69
C GLY A 76 14.05 41.58 14.83
N ALA A 77 13.47 41.13 15.94
CA ALA A 77 12.05 41.28 16.25
C ALA A 77 11.60 42.75 16.13
N GLU A 78 11.00 43.11 15.00
CA GLU A 78 10.09 44.25 14.93
C GLU A 78 8.72 43.73 15.39
N GLU A 79 8.38 44.05 16.63
CA GLU A 79 7.00 44.02 17.11
C GLU A 79 6.16 44.91 16.19
N GLN A 80 5.24 44.29 15.45
CA GLN A 80 4.16 45.02 14.82
C GLN A 80 3.02 45.11 15.84
N SER A 81 3.09 46.12 16.71
CA SER A 81 1.98 46.54 17.57
C SER A 81 1.15 47.64 16.92
N ASP A 82 -0.12 47.67 17.32
CA ASP A 82 -1.17 48.69 17.13
C ASP A 82 -2.08 48.59 15.88
N HIS A 83 -3.42 48.70 15.94
CA HIS A 83 -4.42 48.59 17.00
C HIS A 83 -5.84 48.78 16.37
N SER A 84 -6.87 48.40 17.14
CA SER A 84 -8.29 48.86 17.18
C SER A 84 -9.35 47.89 16.64
N ASN A 85 -10.49 47.64 17.30
CA ASN A 85 -11.02 47.93 18.64
C ASN A 85 -12.33 47.13 18.80
N GLY A 86 -12.65 46.63 20.01
CA GLY A 86 -14.04 46.25 20.34
C GLY A 86 -14.22 45.14 21.37
N PHE A 87 -13.98 45.45 22.64
CA PHE A 87 -14.34 44.60 23.78
C PHE A 87 -15.87 44.55 23.99
N GLY A 88 -16.39 43.35 24.26
CA GLY A 88 -17.68 43.09 24.88
C GLY A 88 -17.63 41.75 25.61
N ALA A 89 -17.49 41.80 26.93
CA ALA A 89 -17.30 40.65 27.81
C ALA A 89 -18.61 39.89 28.08
N SER A 90 -18.56 38.55 28.06
CA SER A 90 -19.18 37.72 29.11
C SER A 90 -18.66 36.28 29.04
N GLU A 91 -18.09 35.88 30.17
CA GLU A 91 -17.79 34.54 30.69
C GLU A 91 -18.50 33.35 30.04
N GLY A 92 -17.74 32.27 29.80
CA GLY A 92 -18.29 30.92 29.85
C GLY A 92 -17.74 29.92 28.84
N ILE A 93 -16.83 29.06 29.32
CA ILE A 93 -16.55 27.70 28.82
C ILE A 93 -15.74 27.64 27.51
N SER A 94 -14.41 27.70 27.64
CA SER A 94 -13.50 27.16 26.64
C SER A 94 -13.59 25.63 26.69
N LEU A 95 -14.36 25.06 25.77
CA LEU A 95 -14.16 23.69 25.33
C LEU A 95 -12.91 23.71 24.47
N SER A 96 -11.78 23.32 25.08
CA SER A 96 -10.59 22.90 24.36
C SER A 96 -11.01 21.85 23.33
N ALA A 97 -10.95 22.23 22.05
CA ALA A 97 -11.08 21.34 20.93
C ALA A 97 -9.94 20.32 21.01
N ALA A 98 -10.20 19.21 21.69
CA ALA A 98 -9.48 17.98 21.49
C ALA A 98 -9.93 17.43 20.13
N SER A 99 -9.29 17.90 19.07
CA SER A 99 -9.25 17.20 17.80
C SER A 99 -8.40 15.95 18.02
N PHE A 100 -8.98 14.95 18.68
CA PHE A 100 -8.51 13.58 18.54
C PHE A 100 -8.68 13.24 17.07
N ALA A 101 -7.56 13.00 16.40
CA ALA A 101 -7.53 12.28 15.14
C ALA A 101 -8.25 10.94 15.36
N THR A 102 -9.53 10.90 15.01
CA THR A 102 -10.23 9.66 14.68
C THR A 102 -9.74 9.23 13.31
N SER A 103 -8.47 8.84 13.25
CA SER A 103 -8.08 7.81 12.29
C SER A 103 -8.96 6.61 12.61
N GLY A 104 -9.79 6.22 11.64
CA GLY A 104 -10.43 4.92 11.66
C GLY A 104 -9.35 3.91 12.01
N HIS A 105 -9.55 3.22 13.14
CA HIS A 105 -8.65 2.19 13.62
C HIS A 105 -8.72 0.97 12.69
N SER A 106 -8.18 1.07 11.47
CA SER A 106 -7.36 0.01 10.93
C SER A 106 -5.98 0.22 11.55
N ALA A 107 -5.73 -0.50 12.65
CA ALA A 107 -4.38 -0.58 13.18
C ALA A 107 -3.46 -0.98 12.02
N ASN A 108 -2.41 -0.20 11.80
CA ASN A 108 -1.39 -0.47 10.82
C ASN A 108 -0.65 -1.72 11.30
N ILE A 109 -1.10 -2.90 10.88
CA ILE A 109 -0.61 -4.17 11.42
C ILE A 109 0.89 -4.36 11.10
N HIS A 110 1.39 -3.77 10.02
CA HIS A 110 2.81 -3.81 9.67
C HIS A 110 3.72 -3.25 10.79
N GLN A 111 3.22 -2.38 11.69
CA GLN A 111 4.00 -1.82 12.80
C GLN A 111 4.29 -2.81 13.94
N ILE A 112 3.48 -3.86 14.14
CA ILE A 112 3.68 -4.79 15.27
C ILE A 112 4.82 -5.77 14.96
N TYR A 113 5.04 -6.13 13.69
CA TYR A 113 6.01 -7.18 13.34
C TYR A 113 7.47 -6.70 13.35
N ASN A 114 7.76 -5.46 12.94
CA ASN A 114 9.13 -4.94 12.96
C ASN A 114 9.69 -4.79 14.39
N GLN A 115 8.82 -4.70 15.41
CA GLN A 115 9.23 -4.64 16.82
C GLN A 115 9.52 -6.02 17.46
N HIS A 116 9.12 -7.14 16.86
CA HIS A 116 9.29 -8.48 17.44
C HIS A 116 10.47 -9.30 16.90
N ARG A 117 11.42 -8.68 16.18
CA ARG A 117 12.61 -9.32 15.59
C ARG A 117 13.68 -9.78 16.59
N SER A 118 13.46 -9.65 17.91
CA SER A 118 14.41 -10.10 18.94
C SER A 118 13.79 -11.10 19.92
N LEU A 119 13.87 -12.40 19.61
CA LEU A 119 13.90 -13.45 20.63
C LEU A 119 14.98 -14.46 20.26
N GLU A 120 16.10 -14.41 21.00
CA GLU A 120 17.13 -15.46 20.99
C GLU A 120 16.56 -16.80 21.48
N PRO A 121 17.25 -17.91 21.14
CA PRO A 121 18.06 -18.51 22.21
C PRO A 121 19.49 -18.87 21.78
N ASN A 122 20.42 -18.51 22.67
CA ASN A 122 21.73 -19.12 22.91
C ASN A 122 21.87 -20.60 22.47
N ILE A 123 22.94 -20.93 21.74
CA ILE A 123 23.91 -21.99 22.07
C ILE A 123 25.28 -21.64 21.46
N SER A 124 26.30 -21.71 22.32
CA SER A 124 27.73 -21.47 22.08
C SER A 124 28.41 -22.57 21.25
N SER A 125 29.36 -22.23 20.36
CA SER A 125 30.81 -22.51 20.55
C SER A 125 31.64 -22.53 19.25
N ALA A 126 32.88 -22.08 19.41
CA ALA A 126 34.10 -22.38 18.63
C ALA A 126 34.44 -21.51 17.39
N GLN A 127 35.20 -20.43 17.65
CA GLN A 127 36.28 -19.99 16.76
C GLN A 127 37.36 -21.08 16.64
N PRO A 128 38.15 -21.07 15.55
CA PRO A 128 39.48 -20.46 15.67
C PRO A 128 39.90 -19.60 14.47
N SER A 129 40.69 -18.58 14.84
CA SER A 129 41.60 -17.75 14.06
C SER A 129 42.47 -18.46 13.02
N LYS A 130 42.69 -17.81 11.87
CA LYS A 130 44.05 -17.60 11.31
C LYS A 130 44.09 -16.52 10.22
N LEU A 131 44.80 -15.44 10.55
CA LEU A 131 45.43 -14.50 9.62
C LEU A 131 46.26 -15.24 8.56
N LYS A 132 46.20 -14.77 7.30
CA LYS A 132 47.37 -14.66 6.42
C LYS A 132 47.11 -13.64 5.30
N SER A 133 47.79 -12.51 5.43
CA SER A 133 48.11 -11.54 4.40
C SER A 133 48.92 -12.18 3.26
N VAL A 134 48.59 -11.90 2.01
CA VAL A 134 49.57 -11.84 0.90
C VAL A 134 49.19 -10.70 -0.04
N SER A 135 50.12 -9.76 -0.15
CA SER A 135 50.18 -8.64 -1.08
C SER A 135 50.55 -9.08 -2.50
N GLY A 136 50.00 -8.38 -3.49
CA GLY A 136 50.74 -7.99 -4.70
C GLY A 136 50.27 -8.63 -6.01
N ALA A 137 49.61 -7.82 -6.85
CA ALA A 137 50.11 -7.49 -8.19
C ALA A 137 49.19 -6.43 -8.84
N SER A 138 49.79 -5.28 -9.13
CA SER A 138 49.24 -4.17 -9.91
C SER A 138 49.07 -4.58 -11.38
N SER A 139 47.89 -4.37 -11.97
CA SER A 139 47.76 -4.18 -13.42
C SER A 139 47.23 -2.78 -13.68
N MET A 140 48.06 -2.00 -14.36
CA MET A 140 47.70 -0.68 -14.87
C MET A 140 46.77 -0.88 -16.06
N LEU A 141 45.52 -0.47 -15.93
CA LEU A 141 44.67 -0.16 -17.08
C LEU A 141 44.35 1.33 -17.02
N VAL A 142 44.81 1.99 -18.09
CA VAL A 142 44.70 3.39 -18.44
C VAL A 142 43.31 3.93 -18.14
N GLU A 143 43.21 4.74 -17.09
CA GLU A 143 42.10 5.69 -16.91
C GLU A 143 42.13 6.65 -18.09
N LYS A 144 41.09 6.62 -18.92
CA LYS A 144 40.76 7.78 -19.75
C LYS A 144 40.36 8.89 -18.78
N SER A 145 41.25 9.86 -18.64
CA SER A 145 40.96 11.15 -18.04
C SER A 145 39.87 11.87 -18.85
N SER A 146 38.60 11.57 -18.58
CA SER A 146 37.56 12.56 -18.74
C SER A 146 37.69 13.51 -17.55
N THR A 147 37.92 14.78 -17.84
CA THR A 147 37.60 15.86 -16.91
C THR A 147 36.08 15.91 -16.73
N ALA A 148 35.50 14.90 -16.08
CA ALA A 148 34.17 14.98 -15.51
C ALA A 148 34.35 15.73 -14.19
N VAL A 149 33.95 17.00 -14.19
CA VAL A 149 33.63 17.71 -12.96
C VAL A 149 32.67 16.79 -12.21
N GLU A 150 33.03 16.34 -11.00
CA GLU A 150 32.07 15.67 -10.12
C GLU A 150 30.79 16.50 -10.14
N PRO A 151 29.62 15.91 -10.49
CA PRO A 151 28.39 16.66 -10.59
C PRO A 151 28.23 17.40 -9.26
N LYS A 152 28.17 18.73 -9.37
CA LYS A 152 28.02 19.60 -8.21
C LYS A 152 26.72 19.18 -7.53
N GLU A 153 26.80 18.59 -6.34
CA GLU A 153 25.61 18.10 -5.62
C GLU A 153 24.58 19.23 -5.55
N GLU A 154 23.47 19.05 -6.26
CA GLU A 154 22.36 19.99 -6.23
C GLU A 154 21.64 19.85 -4.89
N PRO A 155 21.21 20.96 -4.26
CA PRO A 155 20.50 20.90 -2.99
C PRO A 155 19.20 20.11 -3.14
N PHE A 156 18.82 19.36 -2.09
CA PHE A 156 17.60 18.56 -2.12
C PHE A 156 16.35 19.43 -2.33
N ILE A 157 15.58 19.12 -3.37
CA ILE A 157 14.33 19.81 -3.71
C ILE A 157 13.16 18.99 -3.21
N ASP A 158 12.73 19.34 -2.00
CA ASP A 158 11.51 18.80 -1.42
C ASP A 158 10.28 19.16 -2.26
N THR A 159 9.71 18.14 -2.90
CA THR A 159 8.62 18.28 -3.86
C THR A 159 7.36 17.64 -3.28
N ILE A 160 6.28 18.43 -3.22
CA ILE A 160 4.97 17.93 -2.79
C ILE A 160 4.44 16.98 -3.87
N ASN A 161 4.03 15.79 -3.46
CA ASN A 161 3.42 14.82 -4.36
C ASN A 161 2.00 15.23 -4.75
N VAL A 162 1.67 14.97 -6.01
CA VAL A 162 0.33 15.12 -6.58
C VAL A 162 0.01 13.85 -7.36
N LEU A 163 -0.98 13.09 -6.91
CA LEU A 163 -1.47 11.92 -7.64
C LEU A 163 -2.63 12.31 -8.54
N ASN A 164 -2.67 11.75 -9.74
CA ASN A 164 -3.83 11.85 -10.61
C ASN A 164 -4.72 10.63 -10.41
N VAL A 165 -5.71 10.75 -9.52
CA VAL A 165 -6.48 9.60 -9.04
C VAL A 165 -7.69 9.35 -9.94
N THR A 166 -7.87 8.11 -10.38
CA THR A 166 -9.06 7.66 -11.11
C THR A 166 -9.95 6.78 -10.24
N ASN A 167 -11.27 6.81 -10.44
CA ASN A 167 -12.17 5.97 -9.66
C ASN A 167 -12.12 4.52 -10.15
N ARG A 168 -11.59 3.62 -9.32
CA ARG A 168 -11.61 2.16 -9.55
C ARG A 168 -12.58 1.42 -8.63
N GLY A 169 -13.32 2.11 -7.78
CA GLY A 169 -14.19 1.52 -6.76
C GLY A 169 -13.52 1.42 -5.40
N LEU A 170 -13.95 0.48 -4.56
CA LEU A 170 -13.39 0.28 -3.22
C LEU A 170 -11.98 -0.32 -3.29
N ASP A 171 -11.12 0.06 -2.35
CA ASP A 171 -9.82 -0.58 -2.15
C ASP A 171 -10.07 -1.94 -1.48
N ALA A 172 -9.52 -3.01 -2.04
CA ALA A 172 -9.74 -4.37 -1.57
C ALA A 172 -8.44 -5.09 -1.23
N ASP A 173 -8.35 -5.60 0.00
CA ASP A 173 -7.24 -6.40 0.48
C ASP A 173 -7.70 -7.85 0.67
N ILE A 174 -6.87 -8.79 0.23
CA ILE A 174 -7.18 -10.22 0.23
C ILE A 174 -6.09 -10.96 1.01
N TRP A 175 -6.51 -11.69 2.04
CA TRP A 175 -5.64 -12.60 2.80
C TRP A 175 -5.95 -14.05 2.44
N LEU A 176 -4.89 -14.79 2.17
CA LEU A 176 -4.92 -16.24 2.17
C LEU A 176 -4.85 -16.74 3.61
N TYR A 177 -5.82 -17.55 3.99
CA TYR A 177 -5.87 -18.15 5.32
C TYR A 177 -5.37 -19.59 5.26
N ASP A 178 -4.43 -19.94 6.14
CA ASP A 178 -3.89 -21.28 6.28
C ASP A 178 -4.14 -21.76 7.72
N SER A 179 -5.18 -22.59 7.91
CA SER A 179 -5.53 -23.11 9.23
C SER A 179 -4.37 -23.88 9.89
N ALA A 180 -3.48 -24.53 9.12
CA ALA A 180 -2.35 -25.26 9.66
C ALA A 180 -1.32 -24.32 10.31
N ARG A 181 -1.10 -23.14 9.73
CA ARG A 181 -0.29 -22.08 10.35
C ARG A 181 -0.99 -21.46 11.56
N ASN A 182 -2.31 -21.52 11.62
CA ASN A 182 -3.09 -21.05 12.76
C ASN A 182 -3.45 -22.14 13.79
N HIS A 183 -2.55 -23.11 14.02
CA HIS A 183 -2.75 -24.19 15.00
C HIS A 183 -3.99 -25.08 14.74
N GLY A 184 -4.39 -25.23 13.48
CA GLY A 184 -5.57 -25.99 13.06
C GLY A 184 -6.90 -25.27 13.29
N ARG A 185 -6.90 -23.99 13.65
CA ARG A 185 -8.13 -23.21 13.81
C ARG A 185 -8.73 -22.89 12.44
N GLY A 186 -9.99 -23.23 12.20
CA GLY A 186 -10.72 -22.83 10.99
C GLY A 186 -11.16 -21.35 11.05
N LEU A 187 -11.70 -20.82 9.95
CA LEU A 187 -12.21 -19.43 9.94
C LEU A 187 -13.43 -19.24 10.88
N ASP A 188 -14.04 -20.33 11.30
CA ASP A 188 -15.22 -20.40 12.18
C ASP A 188 -14.88 -20.50 13.68
N TYR A 189 -13.61 -20.31 14.08
CA TYR A 189 -13.19 -20.41 15.50
C TYR A 189 -13.98 -19.48 16.45
N TYR A 190 -14.37 -18.28 16.00
CA TYR A 190 -15.10 -17.29 16.81
C TYR A 190 -16.60 -17.16 16.48
N ASN A 191 -17.26 -18.24 16.04
CA ASN A 191 -18.66 -18.26 15.58
C ASN A 191 -19.69 -17.43 16.38
N LEU A 192 -19.45 -17.18 17.67
CA LEU A 192 -20.41 -16.55 18.58
C LEU A 192 -19.96 -15.18 19.13
N GLU A 193 -18.73 -14.73 18.84
CA GLU A 193 -18.15 -13.55 19.47
C GLU A 193 -17.88 -12.42 18.48
N ARG A 194 -18.79 -11.45 18.39
CA ARG A 194 -18.69 -10.31 17.46
C ARG A 194 -17.45 -9.44 17.65
N SER A 195 -16.90 -9.37 18.86
CA SER A 195 -15.67 -8.63 19.16
C SER A 195 -14.39 -9.39 18.77
N LYS A 196 -14.48 -10.68 18.46
CA LYS A 196 -13.35 -11.53 18.07
C LYS A 196 -13.50 -11.92 16.61
N SER A 197 -12.67 -11.34 15.75
CA SER A 197 -12.64 -11.64 14.32
C SER A 197 -11.35 -12.37 14.00
N ILE A 198 -11.44 -13.50 13.28
CA ILE A 198 -10.26 -14.21 12.79
C ILE A 198 -9.55 -13.39 11.73
N LEU A 199 -10.29 -12.65 10.90
CA LEU A 199 -9.68 -11.69 9.99
C LEU A 199 -8.78 -10.75 10.78
N LYS A 200 -9.28 -10.14 11.85
CA LYS A 200 -8.49 -9.22 12.68
C LYS A 200 -7.29 -9.89 13.36
N GLU A 201 -7.41 -11.13 13.83
CA GLU A 201 -6.28 -11.86 14.45
C GLU A 201 -5.24 -12.27 13.40
N TRP A 202 -5.68 -12.79 12.26
CA TRP A 202 -4.81 -13.26 11.18
C TRP A 202 -4.11 -12.10 10.50
N SER A 203 -4.89 -11.08 10.10
CA SER A 203 -4.36 -9.90 9.46
C SER A 203 -3.44 -9.12 10.38
N ALA A 204 -3.45 -9.35 11.71
CA ALA A 204 -2.56 -8.76 12.72
C ALA A 204 -1.15 -9.37 12.77
N SER A 205 -0.93 -10.52 12.13
CA SER A 205 0.37 -11.19 12.11
C SER A 205 0.77 -11.73 10.75
N HIS A 206 -0.01 -11.43 9.70
CA HIS A 206 0.24 -11.89 8.33
C HIS A 206 0.06 -10.74 7.36
N HIS A 207 0.97 -10.64 6.40
CA HIS A 207 0.89 -9.69 5.31
C HIS A 207 -0.34 -9.94 4.45
N VAL A 208 -0.80 -8.89 3.76
CA VAL A 208 -1.79 -9.01 2.69
C VAL A 208 -1.24 -9.95 1.62
N SER A 209 -2.06 -10.89 1.14
CA SER A 209 -1.63 -11.86 0.13
C SER A 209 -1.86 -11.34 -1.30
N ALA A 210 -2.88 -10.50 -1.49
CA ALA A 210 -3.17 -9.81 -2.75
C ALA A 210 -3.98 -8.52 -2.51
N THR A 211 -3.82 -7.53 -3.39
CA THR A 211 -4.64 -6.31 -3.42
C THR A 211 -5.45 -6.26 -4.71
N SER A 212 -6.55 -5.50 -4.68
CA SER A 212 -7.41 -5.22 -5.83
C SER A 212 -8.27 -3.96 -5.62
N THR A 213 -9.05 -3.62 -6.64
CA THR A 213 -10.06 -2.56 -6.65
C THR A 213 -11.43 -3.09 -7.09
N PHE A 214 -12.49 -2.68 -6.39
CA PHE A 214 -13.83 -3.27 -6.50
C PHE A 214 -14.89 -2.21 -6.81
N ASN A 215 -15.30 -2.10 -8.08
CA ASN A 215 -16.37 -1.19 -8.53
C ASN A 215 -17.79 -1.81 -8.55
N ASP A 216 -17.92 -3.01 -8.02
CA ASP A 216 -19.13 -3.78 -7.81
C ASP A 216 -18.88 -4.60 -6.53
N LEU A 217 -19.88 -5.27 -5.98
CA LEU A 217 -19.75 -6.09 -4.76
C LEU A 217 -20.10 -7.56 -5.05
N ARG A 218 -19.65 -8.04 -6.21
CA ARG A 218 -19.98 -9.36 -6.74
C ARG A 218 -18.76 -10.10 -7.26
N TYR A 219 -18.53 -11.31 -6.76
CA TYR A 219 -17.60 -12.27 -7.34
C TYR A 219 -18.11 -13.68 -7.01
N ALA A 220 -17.76 -14.61 -7.89
CA ALA A 220 -18.07 -16.01 -7.67
C ALA A 220 -17.04 -16.86 -8.41
N THR A 221 -16.49 -17.84 -7.71
CA THR A 221 -15.43 -18.70 -8.22
C THR A 221 -15.45 -20.06 -7.53
N GLY A 222 -14.56 -20.97 -7.90
CA GLY A 222 -14.60 -22.35 -7.42
C GLY A 222 -15.54 -23.24 -8.22
N ASN A 223 -16.17 -24.19 -7.55
CA ASN A 223 -17.13 -25.12 -8.14
C ASN A 223 -18.57 -24.81 -7.70
N GLN A 224 -19.44 -24.40 -8.63
CA GLN A 224 -20.83 -24.05 -8.32
C GLN A 224 -21.80 -25.25 -8.26
N TYR A 225 -21.38 -26.42 -8.75
CA TYR A 225 -22.24 -27.60 -8.81
C TYR A 225 -21.95 -28.57 -7.66
N MET A 226 -23.00 -29.08 -7.03
CA MET A 226 -22.84 -29.97 -5.88
C MET A 226 -22.31 -31.36 -6.29
N PRO A 227 -21.26 -31.88 -5.64
CA PRO A 227 -20.86 -33.28 -5.75
C PRO A 227 -21.91 -34.21 -5.06
N PRO A 228 -21.87 -35.54 -5.24
CA PRO A 228 -20.83 -36.34 -5.86
C PRO A 228 -20.89 -36.40 -7.39
N PHE A 229 -19.72 -36.33 -8.02
CA PHE A 229 -19.52 -36.68 -9.42
C PHE A 229 -19.22 -38.17 -9.56
N SER A 230 -19.39 -38.71 -10.77
CA SER A 230 -19.16 -40.13 -11.07
C SER A 230 -17.68 -40.55 -10.97
N SER A 231 -16.75 -39.59 -11.02
CA SER A 231 -15.31 -39.80 -10.86
C SER A 231 -14.84 -39.34 -9.48
N GLU A 232 -14.08 -40.19 -8.81
CA GLU A 232 -13.48 -39.87 -7.51
C GLU A 232 -12.41 -38.77 -7.63
N ASP A 233 -11.63 -38.76 -8.71
CA ASP A 233 -10.64 -37.70 -8.96
C ASP A 233 -11.33 -36.33 -9.12
N LEU A 234 -12.50 -36.29 -9.78
CA LEU A 234 -13.30 -35.07 -9.86
C LEU A 234 -13.84 -34.68 -8.47
N ASN A 235 -14.29 -35.64 -7.67
CA ASN A 235 -14.76 -35.39 -6.30
C ASN A 235 -13.67 -34.78 -5.40
N VAL A 236 -12.42 -35.22 -5.54
CA VAL A 236 -11.27 -34.65 -4.82
C VAL A 236 -10.96 -33.25 -5.33
N LYS A 237 -10.86 -33.08 -6.66
CA LYS A 237 -10.52 -31.78 -7.27
C LYS A 237 -11.52 -30.67 -6.91
N VAL A 238 -12.82 -30.98 -6.94
CA VAL A 238 -13.89 -30.01 -6.66
C VAL A 238 -14.10 -29.71 -5.18
N ARG A 239 -13.67 -30.60 -4.28
CA ARG A 239 -13.74 -30.38 -2.82
C ARG A 239 -12.47 -29.77 -2.23
N ASN A 240 -11.43 -29.58 -3.05
CA ASN A 240 -10.19 -28.94 -2.60
C ASN A 240 -10.48 -27.50 -2.17
N ARG A 241 -10.17 -27.15 -0.92
CA ARG A 241 -10.41 -25.80 -0.37
C ARG A 241 -9.35 -24.80 -0.82
N THR A 242 -8.17 -25.26 -1.22
CA THR A 242 -7.11 -24.38 -1.69
C THR A 242 -7.58 -23.66 -2.96
N PRO A 243 -7.64 -22.31 -2.95
CA PRO A 243 -7.93 -21.55 -4.15
C PRO A 243 -6.77 -21.70 -5.12
N SER A 244 -7.09 -21.81 -6.41
CA SER A 244 -6.11 -21.67 -7.48
C SER A 244 -5.82 -20.20 -7.76
N ASP A 245 -4.71 -19.92 -8.45
CA ASP A 245 -4.33 -18.59 -8.90
C ASP A 245 -5.42 -17.90 -9.74
N ILE A 246 -6.05 -18.63 -10.67
CA ILE A 246 -7.18 -18.11 -11.46
C ILE A 246 -8.41 -17.81 -10.60
N GLU A 247 -8.64 -18.56 -9.52
CA GLU A 247 -9.78 -18.30 -8.64
C GLU A 247 -9.55 -17.07 -7.77
N LEU A 248 -8.32 -16.88 -7.26
CA LEU A 248 -7.94 -15.64 -6.58
C LEU A 248 -8.03 -14.43 -7.52
N ALA A 249 -7.52 -14.56 -8.75
CA ALA A 249 -7.60 -13.50 -9.74
C ALA A 249 -9.05 -13.14 -10.11
N ARG A 250 -9.98 -14.11 -10.10
CA ARG A 250 -11.42 -13.83 -10.26
C ARG A 250 -12.03 -13.11 -9.05
N ILE A 251 -11.63 -13.46 -7.83
CA ILE A 251 -12.02 -12.73 -6.62
C ILE A 251 -11.49 -11.29 -6.73
N GLY A 252 -10.21 -11.14 -7.06
CA GLY A 252 -9.54 -9.87 -7.32
C GLY A 252 -9.91 -9.18 -8.63
N ARG A 253 -10.89 -9.70 -9.39
CA ARG A 253 -11.43 -9.07 -10.60
C ARG A 253 -10.42 -8.68 -11.69
N ASP A 254 -9.38 -9.48 -11.85
CA ASP A 254 -8.40 -9.29 -12.91
C ASP A 254 -9.09 -9.27 -14.30
N PRO A 255 -8.87 -8.23 -15.14
CA PRO A 255 -9.49 -8.13 -16.47
C PRO A 255 -9.13 -9.27 -17.42
N ASN A 256 -7.99 -9.93 -17.20
CA ASN A 256 -7.38 -10.88 -18.13
C ASN A 256 -7.85 -12.33 -17.92
N VAL A 257 -8.60 -12.61 -16.84
CA VAL A 257 -9.06 -13.97 -16.57
C VAL A 257 -10.40 -14.28 -17.23
N ASN A 258 -10.60 -15.57 -17.53
CA ASN A 258 -11.87 -16.04 -18.03
C ASN A 258 -12.84 -16.29 -16.87
N TYR A 259 -13.95 -15.55 -16.82
CA TYR A 259 -15.01 -15.65 -15.80
C TYR A 259 -16.14 -16.61 -16.15
N THR A 260 -16.08 -17.29 -17.30
CA THR A 260 -17.17 -18.14 -17.80
C THR A 260 -17.05 -19.60 -17.39
N LYS A 261 -15.94 -20.01 -16.77
CA LYS A 261 -15.62 -21.42 -16.49
C LYS A 261 -15.33 -21.71 -15.01
N ASP A 262 -15.94 -22.75 -14.45
CA ASP A 262 -15.64 -23.26 -13.12
C ASP A 262 -14.26 -23.95 -13.03
N ARG A 263 -13.90 -24.44 -11.84
CA ARG A 263 -12.64 -25.17 -11.56
C ARG A 263 -12.40 -26.39 -12.46
N ILE A 264 -13.45 -26.98 -13.03
CA ILE A 264 -13.38 -28.15 -13.90
C ILE A 264 -13.81 -27.82 -15.33
N ASP A 265 -13.61 -26.57 -15.74
CA ASP A 265 -13.85 -26.05 -17.10
C ASP A 265 -15.29 -26.13 -17.59
N ARG A 266 -16.28 -26.26 -16.70
CA ARG A 266 -17.70 -26.17 -17.07
C ARG A 266 -18.18 -24.72 -17.05
N GLY A 267 -19.18 -24.41 -17.85
CA GLY A 267 -19.80 -23.08 -17.85
C GLY A 267 -20.35 -22.72 -16.46
N PHE A 268 -20.16 -21.47 -16.03
CA PHE A 268 -20.97 -20.91 -14.93
C PHE A 268 -22.39 -20.59 -15.41
N ASP A 269 -23.33 -20.47 -14.47
CA ASP A 269 -24.61 -19.81 -14.75
C ASP A 269 -24.31 -18.37 -15.24
N PRO A 270 -24.95 -17.89 -16.34
CA PRO A 270 -24.73 -16.55 -16.87
C PRO A 270 -24.88 -15.41 -15.85
N ASN A 271 -25.62 -15.64 -14.76
CA ASN A 271 -25.85 -14.65 -13.69
C ASN A 271 -24.75 -14.63 -12.61
N VAL A 272 -23.69 -15.43 -12.78
CA VAL A 272 -22.56 -15.57 -11.84
C VAL A 272 -21.35 -14.74 -12.30
N GLU A 273 -21.23 -14.45 -13.59
CA GLU A 273 -20.16 -13.61 -14.13
C GLU A 273 -20.29 -12.17 -13.61
N PRO A 274 -19.22 -11.58 -13.03
CA PRO A 274 -19.22 -10.16 -12.71
C PRO A 274 -19.29 -9.37 -14.03
N PRO A 275 -20.25 -8.44 -14.18
CA PRO A 275 -20.44 -7.70 -15.42
C PRO A 275 -19.33 -6.68 -15.65
N ASN A 276 -18.54 -6.36 -14.62
CA ASN A 276 -17.37 -5.51 -14.74
C ASN A 276 -16.12 -6.25 -14.26
N LYS A 277 -15.08 -6.23 -15.12
CA LYS A 277 -13.81 -6.94 -14.98
C LYS A 277 -12.68 -5.92 -15.02
N ASN A 278 -12.66 -5.01 -14.06
CA ASN A 278 -11.75 -3.86 -14.07
C ASN A 278 -10.97 -3.72 -12.77
N GLY A 279 -10.87 -4.80 -11.97
CA GLY A 279 -10.07 -4.80 -10.77
C GLY A 279 -8.59 -4.68 -11.10
N HIS A 280 -7.86 -3.98 -10.23
CA HIS A 280 -6.42 -3.82 -10.32
C HIS A 280 -5.73 -4.90 -9.46
N TYR A 281 -5.73 -6.14 -9.95
CA TYR A 281 -5.30 -7.28 -9.16
C TYR A 281 -3.77 -7.45 -9.12
N LYS A 282 -3.20 -7.48 -7.92
CA LYS A 282 -1.79 -7.80 -7.66
C LYS A 282 -1.66 -8.90 -6.62
N LEU A 283 -0.80 -9.88 -6.89
CA LEU A 283 -0.53 -11.02 -6.01
C LEU A 283 0.87 -10.90 -5.38
N PHE A 284 0.94 -10.97 -4.05
CA PHE A 284 2.17 -10.88 -3.26
C PHE A 284 2.77 -12.24 -2.91
N GLU A 285 2.05 -13.34 -3.20
CA GLU A 285 2.50 -14.70 -2.92
C GLU A 285 2.43 -15.56 -4.18
N SER A 286 3.58 -15.91 -4.76
CA SER A 286 3.61 -16.79 -5.92
C SER A 286 3.20 -18.24 -5.63
N LYS A 287 3.19 -18.64 -4.35
CA LYS A 287 2.85 -20.00 -3.90
C LYS A 287 1.66 -19.95 -2.96
N ILE A 288 0.48 -20.21 -3.51
CA ILE A 288 -0.78 -20.20 -2.78
C ILE A 288 -0.88 -21.45 -1.90
N THR A 289 -0.75 -21.26 -0.59
CA THR A 289 -1.04 -22.29 0.42
C THR A 289 -2.12 -21.76 1.35
N ALA A 290 -3.36 -22.20 1.15
CA ALA A 290 -4.50 -21.73 1.91
C ALA A 290 -5.62 -22.77 1.93
N ASP A 291 -6.50 -22.66 2.91
CA ASP A 291 -7.78 -23.35 2.98
C ASP A 291 -8.97 -22.41 3.25
N GLY A 292 -8.71 -21.10 3.30
CA GLY A 292 -9.72 -20.05 3.24
C GLY A 292 -9.20 -18.76 2.62
N VAL A 293 -10.13 -17.85 2.33
CA VAL A 293 -9.87 -16.52 1.79
C VAL A 293 -10.65 -15.51 2.62
N MET A 294 -10.00 -14.40 2.94
CA MET A 294 -10.64 -13.27 3.57
C MET A 294 -10.44 -12.03 2.71
N VAL A 295 -11.50 -11.27 2.49
CA VAL A 295 -11.50 -10.05 1.68
C VAL A 295 -12.02 -8.91 2.54
N SER A 296 -11.23 -7.83 2.63
CA SER A 296 -11.63 -6.56 3.23
C SER A 296 -11.80 -5.54 2.11
N MET A 297 -12.90 -4.81 2.08
CA MET A 297 -13.19 -3.76 1.10
C MET A 297 -13.47 -2.47 1.85
N ASP A 298 -12.74 -1.40 1.52
CA ASP A 298 -12.84 -0.11 2.19
C ASP A 298 -13.01 1.03 1.17
N GLY A 299 -13.82 2.02 1.52
CA GLY A 299 -14.01 3.20 0.68
C GLY A 299 -15.34 3.90 0.94
N TRP A 300 -15.99 4.34 -0.13
CA TRP A 300 -17.19 5.17 -0.10
C TRP A 300 -18.24 4.68 -1.10
N ILE A 301 -19.51 4.80 -0.71
CA ILE A 301 -20.65 4.59 -1.61
C ILE A 301 -21.33 5.94 -1.84
N PHE A 302 -21.31 6.40 -3.08
CA PHE A 302 -22.14 7.49 -3.55
C PHE A 302 -23.57 7.01 -3.77
N ILE A 303 -24.55 7.74 -3.25
CA ILE A 303 -25.98 7.52 -3.46
C ILE A 303 -26.62 8.81 -3.94
N LYS A 304 -27.02 8.84 -5.21
CA LYS A 304 -27.65 10.00 -5.86
C LYS A 304 -29.01 10.32 -5.25
N ASN A 305 -29.88 9.33 -5.12
CA ASN A 305 -31.24 9.49 -4.64
C ASN A 305 -31.43 8.64 -3.39
N ARG A 306 -31.78 9.24 -2.24
CA ARG A 306 -31.93 8.53 -0.96
C ARG A 306 -33.01 7.44 -1.01
N SER A 307 -33.99 7.59 -1.90
CA SER A 307 -35.05 6.59 -2.12
C SER A 307 -34.66 5.48 -3.09
N ALA A 308 -33.47 5.55 -3.72
CA ALA A 308 -33.03 4.53 -4.67
C ALA A 308 -32.64 3.22 -3.98
N ILE A 309 -32.37 3.24 -2.67
CA ILE A 309 -32.01 2.06 -1.89
C ILE A 309 -32.39 2.26 -0.42
N ASP A 310 -33.10 1.29 0.15
CA ASP A 310 -33.37 1.23 1.60
C ASP A 310 -32.40 0.28 2.31
N LYS A 311 -32.06 -0.84 1.67
CA LYS A 311 -31.21 -1.92 2.20
C LYS A 311 -30.38 -2.53 1.08
N PHE A 312 -29.25 -3.11 1.44
CA PHE A 312 -28.57 -4.04 0.56
C PHE A 312 -29.11 -5.45 0.76
N TYR A 313 -29.15 -6.22 -0.33
CA TYR A 313 -29.52 -7.63 -0.34
C TYR A 313 -28.32 -8.44 -0.76
N TYR A 314 -28.09 -9.57 -0.10
CA TYR A 314 -27.01 -10.45 -0.48
C TYR A 314 -27.42 -11.90 -0.32
N GLU A 315 -26.85 -12.74 -1.17
CA GLU A 315 -27.08 -14.16 -1.06
C GLU A 315 -26.22 -14.72 0.05
N THR A 316 -26.87 -15.32 1.04
CA THR A 316 -26.19 -16.11 2.05
C THR A 316 -26.19 -17.54 1.58
N LYS A 317 -25.00 -17.98 1.20
CA LYS A 317 -24.76 -19.37 0.82
C LYS A 317 -23.83 -19.93 1.88
N GLN A 318 -24.41 -20.55 2.91
CA GLN A 318 -23.85 -21.69 3.65
C GLN A 318 -22.85 -21.45 4.80
N GLN A 319 -22.68 -22.51 5.59
CA GLN A 319 -22.10 -22.57 6.94
C GLN A 319 -20.69 -22.01 7.12
N ARG A 320 -19.95 -21.91 6.02
CA ARG A 320 -18.51 -21.66 5.99
C ARG A 320 -18.19 -20.29 5.36
N GLN A 321 -19.09 -19.32 5.53
CA GLN A 321 -18.91 -17.93 5.14
C GLN A 321 -19.41 -16.99 6.25
N SER A 322 -18.68 -15.90 6.48
CA SER A 322 -19.13 -14.75 7.26
C SER A 322 -19.07 -13.46 6.44
N ILE A 323 -19.99 -12.54 6.73
CA ILE A 323 -20.05 -11.22 6.11
C ILE A 323 -20.28 -10.18 7.21
N LYS A 324 -19.44 -9.15 7.23
CA LYS A 324 -19.63 -7.95 8.04
C LYS A 324 -19.78 -6.76 7.11
N PHE A 325 -20.77 -5.92 7.34
CA PHE A 325 -21.07 -4.77 6.51
C PHE A 325 -21.30 -3.56 7.42
N GLU A 326 -20.37 -2.61 7.34
CA GLU A 326 -20.46 -1.31 8.00
C GLU A 326 -20.71 -0.21 6.95
N PHE A 327 -21.60 0.70 7.29
CA PHE A 327 -22.03 1.80 6.43
C PHE A 327 -22.32 3.02 7.29
N ASP A 328 -21.74 4.16 6.92
CA ASP A 328 -21.88 5.43 7.65
C ASP A 328 -21.61 5.29 9.16
N GLY A 329 -20.47 4.66 9.49
CA GLY A 329 -20.01 4.43 10.86
C GLY A 329 -20.84 3.44 11.67
N ARG A 330 -21.77 2.72 11.04
CA ARG A 330 -22.70 1.80 11.70
C ARG A 330 -22.63 0.43 11.07
N GLU A 331 -22.61 -0.62 11.89
CA GLU A 331 -22.81 -1.97 11.36
C GLU A 331 -24.27 -2.13 10.90
N ILE A 332 -24.45 -2.36 9.61
CA ILE A 332 -25.77 -2.61 9.01
C ILE A 332 -26.03 -4.10 8.81
N SER A 333 -24.99 -4.94 8.80
CA SER A 333 -25.16 -6.39 8.85
C SER A 333 -23.95 -7.09 9.46
N TRP A 334 -24.23 -8.16 10.21
CA TRP A 334 -23.25 -9.13 10.64
C TRP A 334 -23.85 -10.52 10.52
N GLN A 335 -23.29 -11.31 9.63
CA GLN A 335 -23.59 -12.72 9.46
C GLN A 335 -22.35 -13.51 9.89
N PRO A 336 -22.36 -14.15 11.07
CA PRO A 336 -21.30 -15.07 11.43
C PRO A 336 -21.41 -16.37 10.62
N PHE A 337 -20.32 -17.13 10.63
CA PHE A 337 -20.34 -18.55 10.26
C PHE A 337 -21.43 -19.29 11.04
N SER A 338 -22.13 -20.22 10.39
CA SER A 338 -23.10 -21.07 11.08
C SER A 338 -22.49 -22.43 11.39
N THR A 339 -23.13 -23.16 12.32
CA THR A 339 -22.61 -24.45 12.78
C THR A 339 -22.44 -25.42 11.61
N ALA A 340 -21.24 -26.00 11.47
CA ALA A 340 -20.95 -27.00 10.47
C ALA A 340 -21.73 -28.30 10.74
N THR A 341 -22.77 -28.59 9.95
CA THR A 341 -23.69 -29.71 10.25
C THR A 341 -23.37 -31.01 9.53
N ARG A 342 -22.71 -31.00 8.36
CA ARG A 342 -22.43 -32.20 7.54
C ARG A 342 -20.97 -32.22 7.06
N ASN A 343 -20.27 -33.33 7.27
CA ASN A 343 -18.85 -33.51 6.93
C ASN A 343 -17.97 -32.30 7.32
N GLY A 344 -18.15 -31.72 8.52
CA GLY A 344 -17.40 -30.54 8.94
C GLY A 344 -17.62 -29.30 8.05
N GLY A 345 -18.81 -29.16 7.47
CA GLY A 345 -19.17 -28.09 6.55
C GLY A 345 -18.68 -28.32 5.12
N ILE A 346 -18.07 -29.48 4.82
CA ILE A 346 -17.65 -29.88 3.46
C ILE A 346 -18.86 -30.19 2.57
N ASP A 347 -19.89 -30.83 3.12
CA ASP A 347 -21.08 -31.16 2.35
C ASP A 347 -22.12 -30.06 2.52
N GLU A 348 -22.32 -29.31 1.45
CA GLU A 348 -23.24 -28.19 1.38
C GLU A 348 -24.70 -28.62 1.66
N GLY A 349 -25.38 -27.92 2.56
CA GLY A 349 -26.83 -27.93 2.64
C GLY A 349 -27.45 -27.05 1.55
N SER A 350 -28.66 -27.39 1.10
CA SER A 350 -29.44 -26.51 0.22
C SER A 350 -30.07 -25.37 1.02
N ALA A 351 -29.60 -24.14 0.79
CA ALA A 351 -30.38 -22.91 0.93
C ALA A 351 -29.60 -21.75 0.32
N ILE A 352 -30.12 -21.18 -0.76
CA ILE A 352 -29.85 -19.80 -1.15
C ILE A 352 -30.90 -18.99 -0.39
N GLN A 353 -30.51 -18.33 0.69
CA GLN A 353 -31.38 -17.35 1.35
C GLN A 353 -30.88 -15.96 0.96
N SER A 354 -31.77 -15.19 0.34
CA SER A 354 -31.57 -13.74 0.23
C SER A 354 -31.72 -13.17 1.64
N GLU A 355 -30.64 -12.60 2.16
CA GLU A 355 -30.68 -11.81 3.37
C GLU A 355 -30.64 -10.33 3.02
N SER A 356 -31.13 -9.50 3.91
CA SER A 356 -31.06 -8.05 3.79
C SER A 356 -30.29 -7.46 4.95
N THR A 357 -29.53 -6.40 4.70
CA THR A 357 -28.98 -5.56 5.77
C THR A 357 -30.10 -4.87 6.54
N ASN A 358 -29.76 -4.28 7.69
CA ASN A 358 -30.58 -3.23 8.29
C ASN A 358 -30.75 -2.06 7.30
N SER A 359 -31.84 -1.30 7.50
CA SER A 359 -32.11 -0.10 6.69
C SER A 359 -30.96 0.90 6.82
N LEU A 360 -30.57 1.47 5.67
CA LEU A 360 -29.52 2.47 5.57
C LEU A 360 -29.93 3.80 6.22
N ASN A 361 -31.24 4.07 6.32
CA ASN A 361 -31.80 5.29 6.92
C ASN A 361 -31.20 6.57 6.32
N LEU A 362 -31.11 6.62 4.99
CA LEU A 362 -30.49 7.72 4.25
C LEU A 362 -31.26 9.03 4.45
N THR A 363 -30.55 10.08 4.85
CA THR A 363 -31.14 11.40 5.10
C THR A 363 -30.91 12.39 3.96
N ASN A 364 -29.90 12.13 3.11
CA ASN A 364 -29.46 13.04 2.06
C ASN A 364 -29.47 12.39 0.67
N ASP A 365 -29.88 13.15 -0.33
CA ASP A 365 -29.59 12.87 -1.74
C ASP A 365 -28.15 13.34 -2.04
N TYR A 366 -27.52 12.72 -3.04
CA TYR A 366 -26.13 12.98 -3.46
C TYR A 366 -25.12 12.90 -2.31
N GLY A 367 -25.28 11.86 -1.49
CA GLY A 367 -24.41 11.60 -0.35
C GLY A 367 -23.34 10.57 -0.69
N PHE A 368 -22.13 10.74 -0.16
CA PHE A 368 -21.10 9.73 -0.10
C PHE A 368 -21.01 9.22 1.33
N TYR A 369 -21.20 7.93 1.51
CA TYR A 369 -21.24 7.28 2.81
C TYR A 369 -20.06 6.33 2.93
N LYS A 370 -19.30 6.44 4.01
CA LYS A 370 -18.17 5.54 4.27
C LYS A 370 -18.67 4.11 4.36
N VAL A 371 -17.96 3.18 3.74
CA VAL A 371 -18.28 1.75 3.75
C VAL A 371 -17.06 0.93 4.11
N HIS A 372 -17.30 -0.13 4.87
CA HIS A 372 -16.32 -1.18 5.13
C HIS A 372 -17.02 -2.55 5.08
N ILE A 373 -16.47 -3.49 4.33
CA ILE A 373 -17.05 -4.82 4.14
C ILE A 373 -15.97 -5.87 4.35
N GLU A 374 -16.24 -6.82 5.25
CA GLU A 374 -15.39 -7.97 5.47
C GLU A 374 -16.12 -9.24 5.01
N VAL A 375 -15.47 -10.06 4.20
CA VAL A 375 -15.98 -11.37 3.78
C VAL A 375 -14.93 -12.41 4.10
N SER A 376 -15.30 -13.48 4.79
CA SER A 376 -14.41 -14.62 5.07
C SER A 376 -15.08 -15.89 4.62
N ASP A 377 -14.37 -16.75 3.89
CA ASP A 377 -14.94 -17.94 3.25
C ASP A 377 -13.88 -19.05 3.17
N GLU A 378 -14.24 -20.28 3.54
CA GLU A 378 -13.36 -21.46 3.55
C GLU A 378 -13.95 -22.63 2.74
N ARG A 379 -14.83 -22.31 1.80
CA ARG A 379 -15.42 -23.28 0.88
C ARG A 379 -14.49 -23.57 -0.29
N TYR A 380 -14.82 -24.65 -1.01
CA TYR A 380 -14.30 -24.88 -2.36
C TYR A 380 -15.02 -24.03 -3.43
N SER A 381 -16.01 -23.23 -3.04
CA SER A 381 -16.74 -22.28 -3.88
C SER A 381 -16.87 -20.93 -3.17
N TYR A 382 -16.12 -19.94 -3.65
CA TYR A 382 -16.10 -18.61 -3.04
C TYR A 382 -17.12 -17.73 -3.74
N MET A 383 -18.05 -17.12 -2.99
CA MET A 383 -19.12 -16.32 -3.59
C MET A 383 -19.54 -15.19 -2.69
N PHE A 384 -19.50 -13.97 -3.20
CA PHE A 384 -20.02 -12.79 -2.55
C PHE A 384 -20.85 -12.03 -3.56
N ARG A 385 -22.12 -11.75 -3.25
CA ARG A 385 -23.03 -11.06 -4.17
C ARG A 385 -23.94 -10.10 -3.42
N VAL A 386 -23.67 -8.80 -3.52
CA VAL A 386 -24.50 -7.74 -2.93
C VAL A 386 -25.24 -6.97 -4.03
N HIS A 387 -26.51 -6.67 -3.78
CA HIS A 387 -27.42 -6.00 -4.68
C HIS A 387 -28.22 -4.88 -3.99
N PRO A 388 -28.59 -3.80 -4.72
CA PRO A 388 -29.47 -2.75 -4.19
C PRO A 388 -30.94 -3.14 -4.03
N ASP A 389 -31.35 -4.30 -4.55
CA ASP A 389 -32.75 -4.73 -4.59
C ASP A 389 -32.91 -6.23 -4.31
N SER A 390 -34.06 -6.62 -3.77
CA SER A 390 -34.36 -7.99 -3.38
C SER A 390 -34.55 -8.96 -4.55
N THR A 391 -34.68 -8.46 -5.78
CA THR A 391 -34.80 -9.30 -6.99
C THR A 391 -33.45 -9.54 -7.66
N PHE A 392 -32.36 -9.00 -7.11
CA PHE A 392 -30.99 -9.17 -7.62
C PHE A 392 -30.83 -8.68 -9.07
N SER A 393 -31.75 -7.83 -9.52
CA SER A 393 -31.81 -7.35 -10.90
C SER A 393 -30.94 -6.13 -11.13
N ARG A 394 -30.73 -5.31 -10.08
CA ARG A 394 -29.84 -4.16 -10.12
C ARG A 394 -28.44 -4.56 -9.68
N ILE A 395 -27.50 -3.96 -10.36
CA ILE A 395 -26.08 -4.25 -10.25
C ILE A 395 -25.39 -2.93 -9.92
N ILE A 396 -24.56 -2.90 -8.88
CA ILE A 396 -23.97 -1.64 -8.39
C ILE A 396 -23.14 -0.97 -9.48
N SER A 397 -22.29 -1.70 -10.20
CA SER A 397 -21.46 -1.11 -11.26
C SER A 397 -22.27 -0.42 -12.37
N ASN A 398 -23.46 -0.95 -12.66
CA ASN A 398 -24.35 -0.49 -13.73
C ASN A 398 -25.47 0.41 -13.20
N ASP A 399 -25.54 0.64 -11.89
CA ASP A 399 -26.58 1.44 -11.29
C ASP A 399 -26.34 2.93 -11.59
N PRO A 400 -27.36 3.68 -12.05
CA PRO A 400 -27.21 5.10 -12.33
C PRO A 400 -27.24 5.97 -11.05
N ASN A 401 -27.65 5.42 -9.91
CA ASN A 401 -27.80 6.14 -8.65
C ASN A 401 -26.77 5.74 -7.60
N ILE A 402 -26.01 4.67 -7.81
CA ILE A 402 -25.05 4.14 -6.84
C ILE A 402 -23.69 4.01 -7.52
N LYS A 403 -22.64 4.52 -6.87
CA LYS A 403 -21.25 4.33 -7.31
C LYS A 403 -20.36 4.02 -6.12
N LEU A 404 -19.41 3.12 -6.33
CA LEU A 404 -18.34 2.83 -5.36
C LEU A 404 -17.14 3.71 -5.68
N VAL A 405 -16.46 4.17 -4.64
CA VAL A 405 -15.37 5.15 -4.71
C VAL A 405 -14.28 4.81 -3.70
N SER A 406 -13.02 4.90 -4.08
CA SER A 406 -11.87 4.64 -3.19
C SER A 406 -11.69 5.78 -2.18
N ASN A 407 -10.83 5.56 -1.19
CA ASN A 407 -10.50 6.62 -0.23
C ASN A 407 -9.77 7.79 -0.89
N SER A 408 -8.74 7.48 -1.68
CA SER A 408 -7.94 8.48 -2.41
C SER A 408 -8.80 9.33 -3.35
N TYR A 409 -9.74 8.72 -4.08
CA TYR A 409 -10.62 9.45 -4.99
C TYR A 409 -11.60 10.35 -4.22
N MET A 410 -12.14 9.90 -3.09
CA MET A 410 -13.02 10.72 -2.27
C MET A 410 -12.29 11.95 -1.71
N GLU A 411 -11.04 11.79 -1.28
CA GLU A 411 -10.19 12.90 -0.85
C GLU A 411 -9.89 13.86 -2.01
N ALA A 412 -9.58 13.33 -3.19
CA ALA A 412 -9.36 14.14 -4.39
C ALA A 412 -10.59 14.97 -4.74
N LEU A 413 -11.80 14.39 -4.72
CA LEU A 413 -13.05 15.12 -4.93
C LEU A 413 -13.25 16.25 -3.91
N ALA A 414 -12.91 16.03 -2.65
CA ALA A 414 -13.03 17.05 -1.61
C ALA A 414 -12.06 18.21 -1.82
N GLN A 415 -10.78 17.91 -2.11
CA GLN A 415 -9.76 18.92 -2.40
C GLN A 415 -10.10 19.74 -3.66
N ASN A 416 -10.64 19.09 -4.69
CA ASN A 416 -11.10 19.74 -5.92
C ASN A 416 -12.48 20.43 -5.78
N HIS A 417 -13.00 20.56 -4.56
CA HIS A 417 -14.26 21.22 -4.26
C HIS A 417 -15.49 20.61 -4.98
N LEU A 418 -15.49 19.30 -5.22
CA LEU A 418 -16.61 18.56 -5.81
C LEU A 418 -17.47 17.86 -4.76
N ALA A 419 -16.92 17.67 -3.56
CA ALA A 419 -17.64 17.20 -2.39
C ALA A 419 -17.25 18.02 -1.14
N THR A 420 -18.12 18.05 -0.14
CA THR A 420 -17.87 18.71 1.15
C THR A 420 -17.95 17.67 2.25
N LYS A 421 -16.90 17.58 3.08
CA LYS A 421 -16.90 16.72 4.27
C LYS A 421 -17.85 17.31 5.30
N GLU A 422 -18.85 16.54 5.73
CA GLU A 422 -19.75 16.94 6.82
C GLU A 422 -19.44 16.17 8.11
N SER A 423 -18.88 14.96 7.99
CA SER A 423 -18.35 14.18 9.11
C SER A 423 -17.28 13.19 8.64
N ASP A 424 -16.69 12.41 9.55
CA ASP A 424 -15.72 11.36 9.21
C ASP A 424 -16.32 10.21 8.39
N THR A 425 -17.64 10.05 8.38
CA THR A 425 -18.32 8.96 7.67
C THR A 425 -19.23 9.44 6.54
N PHE A 426 -19.28 10.76 6.30
CA PHE A 426 -20.20 11.34 5.32
C PHE A 426 -19.63 12.58 4.60
N TYR A 427 -19.74 12.57 3.27
CA TYR A 427 -19.55 13.73 2.40
C TYR A 427 -20.81 14.01 1.60
N LYS A 428 -21.00 15.27 1.22
CA LYS A 428 -22.08 15.70 0.33
C LYS A 428 -21.54 16.22 -0.99
N ALA A 429 -22.12 15.79 -2.11
CA ALA A 429 -21.72 16.31 -3.41
C ALA A 429 -22.06 17.80 -3.53
N LYS A 430 -21.12 18.58 -4.08
CA LYS A 430 -21.26 20.02 -4.25
C LYS A 430 -22.01 20.34 -5.53
N GLU A 431 -22.86 21.38 -5.47
CA GLU A 431 -23.50 21.97 -6.63
C GLU A 431 -22.77 23.26 -7.00
N THR A 432 -22.44 23.41 -8.29
CA THR A 432 -21.83 24.63 -8.85
C THR A 432 -22.62 25.02 -10.09
N ASN A 433 -23.13 26.26 -10.13
CA ASN A 433 -23.90 26.79 -11.26
C ASN A 433 -25.09 25.90 -11.71
N GLY A 434 -25.78 25.27 -10.75
CA GLY A 434 -26.93 24.40 -11.05
C GLY A 434 -26.57 22.97 -11.48
N VAL A 435 -25.28 22.63 -11.52
CA VAL A 435 -24.79 21.27 -11.83
C VAL A 435 -24.15 20.67 -10.59
N ARG A 436 -24.62 19.50 -10.17
CA ARG A 436 -24.06 18.77 -9.02
C ARG A 436 -23.20 17.62 -9.51
N PHE A 437 -22.08 17.38 -8.83
CA PHE A 437 -21.25 16.21 -9.13
C PHE A 437 -22.08 14.92 -8.96
N GLY A 438 -21.99 14.02 -9.94
CA GLY A 438 -22.79 12.78 -9.98
C GLY A 438 -24.17 12.96 -10.61
N ASP A 439 -24.49 14.14 -11.15
CA ASP A 439 -25.62 14.29 -12.07
C ASP A 439 -25.42 13.41 -13.30
N ASN A 440 -24.18 13.33 -13.81
CA ASN A 440 -23.79 12.46 -14.92
C ASN A 440 -22.95 11.28 -14.41
N ALA A 441 -23.24 10.08 -14.88
CA ALA A 441 -22.47 8.88 -14.50
C ALA A 441 -20.98 8.97 -14.90
N SER A 442 -20.67 9.69 -15.99
CA SER A 442 -19.30 9.90 -16.47
C SER A 442 -18.50 10.89 -15.63
N ASP A 443 -19.10 11.55 -14.65
CA ASP A 443 -18.33 12.38 -13.70
C ASP A 443 -17.34 11.53 -12.89
N PHE A 444 -17.69 10.26 -12.65
CA PHE A 444 -16.85 9.30 -11.93
C PHE A 444 -15.71 8.71 -12.79
N ASP A 445 -15.77 8.85 -14.11
CA ASP A 445 -14.71 8.35 -15.02
C ASP A 445 -13.56 9.36 -15.15
N LYS A 446 -13.73 10.57 -14.60
CA LYS A 446 -12.73 11.65 -14.68
C LYS A 446 -11.66 11.46 -13.61
N PRO A 447 -10.38 11.69 -13.96
CA PRO A 447 -9.32 11.79 -12.98
C PRO A 447 -9.39 13.12 -12.21
N PHE A 448 -8.92 13.11 -10.97
CA PHE A 448 -8.77 14.30 -10.14
C PHE A 448 -7.43 14.29 -9.42
N ASP A 449 -6.84 15.48 -9.26
CA ASP A 449 -5.57 15.63 -8.60
C ASP A 449 -5.75 15.56 -7.07
N LEU A 450 -4.99 14.69 -6.42
CA LEU A 450 -4.86 14.59 -4.97
C LEU A 450 -3.49 15.13 -4.58
N LYS A 451 -3.46 16.28 -3.90
CA LYS A 451 -2.23 16.88 -3.42
C LYS A 451 -2.01 16.51 -1.96
N PHE A 452 -0.82 16.02 -1.63
CA PHE A 452 -0.49 15.70 -0.24
C PHE A 452 0.18 16.88 0.46
N GLU A 453 -0.63 17.69 1.15
CA GLU A 453 -0.13 18.85 1.90
C GLU A 453 0.25 18.55 3.35
N GLY A 454 0.11 17.28 3.79
CA GLY A 454 0.45 16.81 5.12
C GLY A 454 1.90 16.35 5.24
N THR A 455 2.15 15.34 6.06
CA THR A 455 3.50 14.75 6.24
C THR A 455 3.57 13.28 5.86
N LYS A 456 2.42 12.73 5.44
CA LYS A 456 2.27 11.37 4.98
C LYS A 456 1.52 11.37 3.66
N ASP A 457 2.08 10.70 2.67
CA ASP A 457 1.49 10.47 1.36
C ASP A 457 0.93 9.05 1.38
N VAL A 458 -0.37 8.90 1.10
CA VAL A 458 -1.04 7.60 1.11
C VAL A 458 -1.67 7.35 -0.26
N GLY A 459 -1.22 6.29 -0.91
CA GLY A 459 -1.71 5.84 -2.20
C GLY A 459 -3.05 5.12 -2.14
N SER A 460 -3.30 4.34 -3.19
CA SER A 460 -4.51 3.56 -3.42
C SER A 460 -4.15 2.11 -3.72
N ASN A 461 -5.12 1.27 -4.09
CA ASN A 461 -4.83 -0.07 -4.62
C ASN A 461 -4.73 -0.07 -6.17
N ASP A 462 -4.36 1.06 -6.81
CA ASP A 462 -4.06 1.20 -8.25
C ASP A 462 -2.56 1.52 -8.43
N ASP A 463 -2.05 1.59 -9.65
CA ASP A 463 -0.64 1.94 -9.88
C ASP A 463 -0.36 3.43 -9.61
N ASP A 464 0.23 3.75 -8.47
CA ASP A 464 0.55 5.12 -8.06
C ASP A 464 2.02 5.50 -8.32
N LYS A 465 2.26 6.81 -8.47
CA LYS A 465 3.58 7.37 -8.74
C LYS A 465 3.92 8.48 -7.75
N PHE A 466 4.99 8.29 -6.99
CA PHE A 466 5.46 9.22 -5.97
C PHE A 466 6.87 9.72 -6.31
N ILE A 467 7.16 10.96 -5.95
CA ILE A 467 8.51 11.52 -5.92
C ILE A 467 9.04 11.37 -4.50
N PHE A 468 10.28 10.89 -4.37
CA PHE A 468 10.96 10.81 -3.09
C PHE A 468 11.12 12.22 -2.50
N ASN A 469 10.56 12.44 -1.32
CA ASN A 469 10.49 13.74 -0.66
C ASN A 469 10.65 13.60 0.87
N SER A 470 10.31 14.66 1.60
CA SER A 470 10.40 14.69 3.06
C SER A 470 9.28 13.93 3.78
N HIS A 471 8.23 13.53 3.08
CA HIS A 471 7.07 12.85 3.66
C HIS A 471 7.37 11.37 3.91
N ASP A 472 6.58 10.77 4.79
CA ASP A 472 6.48 9.33 4.88
C ASP A 472 5.49 8.87 3.79
N ILE A 473 5.82 7.85 3.00
CA ILE A 473 5.04 7.42 1.85
C ILE A 473 4.62 5.98 2.04
N ASP A 474 3.32 5.74 1.97
CA ASP A 474 2.67 4.44 1.99
C ASP A 474 1.90 4.33 0.67
N ALA A 475 2.52 3.70 -0.32
CA ALA A 475 1.94 3.61 -1.66
C ALA A 475 0.73 2.66 -1.71
N LYS A 476 0.46 1.92 -0.63
CA LYS A 476 -0.61 0.94 -0.48
C LYS A 476 -0.43 -0.30 -1.35
N GLY A 477 -1.21 -0.44 -2.42
CA GLY A 477 -1.22 -1.64 -3.25
C GLY A 477 -1.26 -1.25 -4.72
N GLY A 478 -1.06 -2.23 -5.61
CA GLY A 478 -0.80 -1.91 -7.02
C GLY A 478 0.70 -1.97 -7.30
N ILE A 479 1.16 -1.61 -8.49
CA ILE A 479 2.57 -1.72 -8.91
C ILE A 479 3.20 -0.32 -8.87
N ASP A 480 3.57 0.10 -7.67
CA ASP A 480 3.85 1.50 -7.39
C ASP A 480 5.28 1.90 -7.75
N MET A 481 5.44 3.18 -8.10
CA MET A 481 6.68 3.75 -8.58
C MET A 481 7.16 4.90 -7.68
N LEU A 482 8.39 4.78 -7.19
CA LEU A 482 9.11 5.87 -6.52
C LEU A 482 10.13 6.52 -7.45
N VAL A 483 10.03 7.83 -7.63
CA VAL A 483 10.91 8.61 -8.50
C VAL A 483 11.97 9.32 -7.67
N PHE A 484 13.24 9.14 -8.05
CA PHE A 484 14.34 9.94 -7.53
C PHE A 484 14.72 10.99 -8.57
N THR A 485 14.49 12.26 -8.22
CA THR A 485 14.89 13.40 -9.05
C THR A 485 16.28 13.92 -8.69
N GLN A 486 17.01 13.24 -7.82
CA GLN A 486 18.29 13.70 -7.32
C GLN A 486 19.05 12.60 -6.62
N ASN A 487 20.34 12.84 -6.37
CA ASN A 487 21.20 11.90 -5.67
C ASN A 487 20.67 11.60 -4.26
N VAL A 488 20.60 10.32 -3.89
CA VAL A 488 20.15 9.87 -2.58
C VAL A 488 20.97 8.67 -2.10
N ASP A 489 21.41 8.72 -0.84
CA ASP A 489 22.00 7.59 -0.11
C ASP A 489 21.01 7.03 0.92
N LEU A 490 20.22 6.03 0.51
CA LEU A 490 19.25 5.34 1.37
C LEU A 490 19.92 4.60 2.54
N THR A 491 21.22 4.29 2.44
CA THR A 491 21.95 3.60 3.51
C THR A 491 22.14 4.48 4.76
N LYS A 492 21.91 5.79 4.63
CA LYS A 492 21.99 6.77 5.72
C LYS A 492 20.63 7.18 6.29
N ILE A 493 19.53 6.65 5.74
CA ILE A 493 18.19 6.93 6.24
C ILE A 493 17.85 5.91 7.32
N SER A 494 17.63 6.39 8.55
CA SER A 494 17.14 5.57 9.65
C SER A 494 15.64 5.31 9.51
N GLU A 495 15.18 4.14 9.96
CA GLU A 495 13.76 3.76 9.98
C GLU A 495 13.08 3.87 8.61
N LEU A 496 13.78 3.43 7.55
CA LEU A 496 13.26 3.48 6.18
C LEU A 496 11.95 2.69 6.04
N ASP A 497 11.82 1.61 6.81
CA ASP A 497 10.64 0.74 6.92
C ASP A 497 9.37 1.44 7.44
N LYS A 498 9.50 2.67 7.95
CA LYS A 498 8.36 3.52 8.35
C LYS A 498 8.17 4.71 7.43
N ARG A 499 9.12 4.95 6.53
CA ARG A 499 9.19 6.13 5.67
C ARG A 499 8.78 5.83 4.24
N LEU A 500 9.08 4.64 3.73
CA LEU A 500 8.76 4.24 2.37
C LEU A 500 8.22 2.82 2.44
N GLU A 501 6.96 2.64 2.10
CA GLU A 501 6.26 1.36 2.12
C GLU A 501 5.56 1.15 0.76
N SER A 502 5.58 -0.10 0.30
CA SER A 502 4.84 -0.60 -0.87
C SER A 502 5.31 -0.18 -2.26
N PHE A 503 6.61 -0.28 -2.56
CA PHE A 503 7.12 0.01 -3.91
C PHE A 503 7.61 -1.21 -4.68
N GLU A 504 7.30 -1.29 -5.97
CA GLU A 504 7.85 -2.31 -6.89
C GLU A 504 8.88 -1.72 -7.83
N ARG A 505 8.79 -0.41 -8.07
CA ARG A 505 9.55 0.28 -9.10
C ARG A 505 10.25 1.50 -8.53
N ILE A 506 11.44 1.73 -9.04
CA ILE A 506 12.17 2.97 -8.90
C ILE A 506 12.42 3.54 -10.30
N GLU A 507 12.16 4.84 -10.46
CA GLU A 507 12.53 5.60 -11.65
C GLU A 507 13.58 6.65 -11.27
N LEU A 508 14.68 6.66 -12.00
CA LEU A 508 15.69 7.72 -11.95
C LEU A 508 15.34 8.75 -13.04
N ASP A 509 15.52 10.03 -12.72
CA ASP A 509 15.09 11.14 -13.57
C ASP A 509 15.83 11.17 -14.91
N GLY A 510 15.13 10.88 -16.01
CA GLY A 510 15.73 10.87 -17.36
C GLY A 510 16.10 12.25 -17.93
N THR A 511 16.00 13.34 -17.15
CA THR A 511 16.46 14.67 -17.56
C THR A 511 17.80 15.07 -16.94
N LYS A 512 18.28 14.33 -15.93
CA LYS A 512 19.54 14.60 -15.23
C LYS A 512 20.09 13.34 -14.58
N ALA A 513 21.42 13.23 -14.55
CA ALA A 513 22.10 12.12 -13.87
C ALA A 513 21.72 12.04 -12.38
N VAL A 514 21.23 10.87 -11.96
CA VAL A 514 20.90 10.55 -10.58
C VAL A 514 21.76 9.40 -10.07
N LYS A 515 22.34 9.62 -8.89
CA LYS A 515 23.07 8.60 -8.13
C LYS A 515 22.22 8.09 -6.97
N LEU A 516 21.80 6.83 -7.04
CA LEU A 516 21.05 6.16 -5.98
C LEU A 516 21.94 5.12 -5.30
N LYS A 517 22.09 5.20 -3.98
CA LYS A 517 22.82 4.22 -3.18
C LYS A 517 21.90 3.53 -2.19
N LEU A 518 21.95 2.20 -2.16
CA LEU A 518 21.10 1.36 -1.32
C LEU A 518 21.77 0.03 -0.95
N ASN A 519 21.27 -0.59 0.12
CA ASN A 519 21.68 -1.93 0.55
C ASN A 519 20.49 -2.91 0.56
N GLY A 520 20.73 -4.18 0.87
CA GLY A 520 19.68 -5.20 0.88
C GLY A 520 18.60 -5.02 1.94
N GLN A 521 18.91 -4.37 3.08
CA GLN A 521 17.89 -4.04 4.07
C GLN A 521 16.99 -2.90 3.56
N ASN A 522 17.56 -1.87 2.92
CA ASN A 522 16.77 -0.79 2.33
C ASN A 522 15.74 -1.29 1.32
N ILE A 523 16.13 -2.25 0.46
CA ILE A 523 15.19 -2.88 -0.49
C ILE A 523 14.07 -3.60 0.26
N SER A 524 14.44 -4.43 1.24
CA SER A 524 13.47 -5.19 2.03
C SER A 524 12.52 -4.31 2.83
N ASP A 525 12.95 -3.09 3.20
CA ASP A 525 12.14 -2.13 3.94
C ASP A 525 11.11 -1.43 3.04
N MET A 526 11.45 -1.22 1.75
CA MET A 526 10.64 -0.44 0.81
C MET A 526 9.61 -1.26 0.02
N ILE A 527 9.93 -2.51 -0.32
CA ILE A 527 9.08 -3.31 -1.20
C ILE A 527 7.95 -3.98 -0.43
N ASP A 528 6.75 -3.99 -1.00
CA ASP A 528 5.67 -4.83 -0.48
C ASP A 528 5.84 -6.26 -1.02
N SER A 529 6.22 -7.17 -0.14
CA SER A 529 6.59 -8.51 -0.52
C SER A 529 6.42 -9.53 0.59
N ASN A 530 5.85 -10.68 0.24
CA ASN A 530 5.76 -11.80 1.17
C ASN A 530 6.94 -12.75 0.98
N PRO A 531 7.50 -13.30 2.08
CA PRO A 531 8.47 -14.37 1.99
C PRO A 531 7.80 -15.62 1.42
N THR A 532 8.41 -16.20 0.39
CA THR A 532 7.92 -17.39 -0.31
C THR A 532 8.99 -18.45 -0.32
N LYS A 533 8.59 -19.72 -0.16
CA LYS A 533 9.51 -20.86 -0.23
C LYS A 533 9.60 -21.40 -1.65
N GLY A 534 10.81 -21.39 -2.20
CA GLY A 534 11.13 -22.05 -3.46
C GLY A 534 11.01 -23.57 -3.38
N PRO A 535 11.10 -24.28 -4.52
CA PRO A 535 11.14 -25.75 -4.56
C PRO A 535 12.32 -26.37 -3.80
N ASP A 536 13.39 -25.60 -3.62
CA ASP A 536 14.58 -25.90 -2.84
C ASP A 536 14.40 -25.71 -1.32
N GLY A 537 13.24 -25.16 -0.90
CA GLY A 537 12.93 -24.88 0.50
C GLY A 537 13.51 -23.57 1.03
N LEU A 538 14.23 -22.80 0.19
CA LEU A 538 14.80 -21.51 0.59
C LEU A 538 13.73 -20.40 0.54
N GLU A 539 13.80 -19.50 1.52
CA GLU A 539 12.90 -18.34 1.60
C GLU A 539 13.45 -17.17 0.76
N SER A 540 12.60 -16.66 -0.14
CA SER A 540 12.89 -15.49 -0.96
C SER A 540 11.73 -14.51 -0.95
N LEU A 541 12.02 -13.22 -1.03
CA LEU A 541 11.00 -12.21 -1.25
C LEU A 541 10.33 -12.47 -2.61
N ASN A 542 9.02 -12.27 -2.66
CA ASN A 542 8.23 -12.48 -3.87
C ASN A 542 8.33 -11.32 -4.87
N THR A 543 8.85 -10.17 -4.47
CA THR A 543 8.84 -8.96 -5.28
C THR A 543 10.26 -8.70 -5.77
N ILE A 544 10.39 -8.44 -7.07
CA ILE A 544 11.63 -8.01 -7.70
C ILE A 544 11.56 -6.49 -7.82
N LEU A 545 12.44 -5.79 -7.11
CA LEU A 545 12.56 -4.33 -7.27
C LEU A 545 13.08 -4.01 -8.67
N LYS A 546 12.37 -3.17 -9.42
CA LYS A 546 12.77 -2.77 -10.77
C LYS A 546 13.23 -1.32 -10.80
N ILE A 547 14.45 -1.08 -11.24
CA ILE A 547 15.05 0.26 -11.32
C ILE A 547 15.24 0.62 -12.80
N SER A 548 14.57 1.69 -13.24
CA SER A 548 14.73 2.28 -14.58
C SER A 548 15.45 3.61 -14.52
N GLY A 549 16.23 3.90 -15.56
CA GLY A 549 17.06 5.10 -15.70
C GLY A 549 17.78 5.09 -17.04
N ASP A 550 18.70 6.03 -17.24
CA ASP A 550 19.50 6.16 -18.45
C ASP A 550 21.01 5.91 -18.21
N SER A 551 21.83 6.19 -19.22
CA SER A 551 23.27 5.91 -19.18
C SER A 551 24.08 6.86 -18.31
N ASP A 552 23.50 7.98 -17.91
CA ASP A 552 24.15 8.97 -17.05
C ASP A 552 23.88 8.66 -15.55
N ASP A 553 22.93 7.78 -15.27
CA ASP A 553 22.57 7.35 -13.92
C ASP A 553 23.52 6.31 -13.32
N VAL A 554 23.62 6.32 -11.99
CA VAL A 554 24.44 5.37 -11.23
C VAL A 554 23.63 4.75 -10.07
N VAL A 555 23.61 3.43 -10.02
CA VAL A 555 23.08 2.66 -8.87
C VAL A 555 24.24 2.01 -8.11
N GLN A 556 24.41 2.37 -6.84
CA GLN A 556 25.40 1.80 -5.95
C GLN A 556 24.74 0.77 -5.02
N LEU A 557 25.09 -0.51 -5.21
CA LEU A 557 24.60 -1.63 -4.41
C LEU A 557 25.64 -1.96 -3.32
N VAL A 558 25.28 -1.72 -2.06
CA VAL A 558 26.18 -1.91 -0.91
C VAL A 558 25.98 -3.27 -0.25
N GLY A 559 27.04 -4.06 -0.14
CA GLY A 559 27.03 -5.35 0.53
C GLY A 559 27.06 -6.52 -0.44
N ASN A 560 26.49 -7.66 -0.02
CA ASN A 560 26.66 -8.94 -0.72
C ASN A 560 25.72 -9.10 -1.93
N PHE A 561 25.89 -8.27 -2.96
CA PHE A 561 25.18 -8.41 -4.23
C PHE A 561 25.99 -9.24 -5.23
N VAL A 562 25.32 -10.16 -5.91
CA VAL A 562 25.92 -11.01 -6.96
C VAL A 562 25.02 -11.00 -8.18
N LYS A 563 25.60 -10.89 -9.37
CA LYS A 563 24.83 -10.95 -10.62
C LYS A 563 24.10 -12.30 -10.72
N ALA A 564 22.81 -12.26 -11.03
CA ALA A 564 21.99 -13.46 -11.15
C ALA A 564 22.39 -14.28 -12.39
N THR A 565 22.34 -15.60 -12.26
CA THR A 565 22.56 -16.55 -13.35
C THR A 565 21.31 -16.69 -14.21
N SER A 566 21.46 -17.14 -15.46
CA SER A 566 20.32 -17.46 -16.34
C SER A 566 19.38 -18.52 -15.74
N GLY A 567 19.93 -19.47 -14.97
CA GLY A 567 19.14 -20.45 -14.21
C GLY A 567 18.26 -19.82 -13.13
N GLU A 568 18.78 -18.86 -12.38
CA GLU A 568 18.00 -18.10 -11.38
C GLU A 568 16.94 -17.22 -12.05
N VAL A 569 17.27 -16.56 -13.15
CA VAL A 569 16.31 -15.78 -13.95
C VAL A 569 15.16 -16.66 -14.45
N ALA A 570 15.45 -17.86 -14.97
CA ALA A 570 14.43 -18.80 -15.40
C ALA A 570 13.56 -19.31 -14.23
N ALA A 571 14.17 -19.55 -13.05
CA ALA A 571 13.44 -19.94 -11.85
C ALA A 571 12.50 -18.83 -11.36
N LEU A 572 12.93 -17.57 -11.41
CA LEU A 572 12.09 -16.41 -11.12
C LEU A 572 10.94 -16.31 -12.11
N ASN A 573 11.19 -16.38 -13.41
CA ASN A 573 10.10 -16.34 -14.39
C ASN A 573 9.09 -17.48 -14.19
N THR A 574 9.55 -18.67 -13.81
CA THR A 574 8.67 -19.80 -13.48
C THR A 574 7.86 -19.52 -12.22
N LYS A 575 8.50 -19.04 -11.15
CA LYS A 575 7.85 -18.68 -9.88
C LYS A 575 6.75 -17.63 -10.11
N HIS A 576 6.99 -16.64 -10.96
CA HIS A 576 6.07 -15.52 -11.19
C HIS A 576 5.17 -15.72 -12.42
N SER A 577 5.06 -16.95 -12.94
CA SER A 577 4.12 -17.31 -14.01
C SER A 577 2.69 -17.59 -13.53
N VAL A 578 2.32 -17.05 -12.37
CA VAL A 578 0.98 -17.12 -11.80
C VAL A 578 0.24 -15.80 -12.01
N ILE A 579 -1.08 -15.85 -12.18
CA ILE A 579 -1.89 -14.67 -12.48
C ILE A 579 -1.78 -13.65 -11.34
N GLY A 580 -1.61 -12.37 -11.69
CA GLY A 580 -1.43 -11.27 -10.74
C GLY A 580 0.01 -11.08 -10.24
N ALA A 581 0.95 -11.97 -10.57
CA ALA A 581 2.38 -11.83 -10.24
C ALA A 581 3.27 -11.44 -11.44
N ASP A 582 2.67 -11.26 -12.62
CA ASP A 582 3.37 -11.06 -13.89
C ASP A 582 4.25 -9.79 -13.93
N TYR A 583 3.95 -8.80 -13.08
CA TYR A 583 4.73 -7.57 -12.96
C TYR A 583 6.21 -7.82 -12.62
N ASN A 584 6.48 -8.94 -11.97
CA ASN A 584 7.82 -9.38 -11.60
C ASN A 584 8.53 -10.23 -12.69
N LYS A 585 7.88 -10.58 -13.81
CA LYS A 585 8.55 -11.32 -14.87
C LYS A 585 9.71 -10.51 -15.46
N LEU A 586 10.80 -11.20 -15.77
CA LEU A 586 12.02 -10.67 -16.36
C LEU A 586 12.03 -10.97 -17.86
N THR A 587 12.34 -9.96 -18.67
CA THR A 587 12.56 -10.16 -20.11
C THR A 587 13.89 -10.85 -20.35
N VAL A 588 13.89 -11.89 -21.18
CA VAL A 588 15.09 -12.68 -21.49
C VAL A 588 15.39 -12.66 -22.99
N GLU A 589 16.69 -12.65 -23.31
CA GLU A 589 17.21 -12.85 -24.67
C GLU A 589 17.06 -14.32 -25.09
N PRO A 590 17.21 -14.65 -26.39
CA PRO A 590 17.19 -16.04 -26.86
C PRO A 590 18.24 -16.96 -26.20
N SER A 591 19.31 -16.40 -25.62
CA SER A 591 20.31 -17.15 -24.85
C SER A 591 19.80 -17.60 -23.48
N GLY A 592 18.68 -17.06 -23.00
CA GLY A 592 18.14 -17.26 -21.66
C GLY A 592 18.67 -16.27 -20.61
N ASP A 593 19.56 -15.35 -21.00
CA ASP A 593 20.03 -14.28 -20.12
C ASP A 593 19.00 -13.16 -20.03
N ALA A 594 18.90 -12.50 -18.87
CA ALA A 594 18.06 -11.32 -18.73
C ALA A 594 18.55 -10.17 -19.64
N VAL A 595 17.61 -9.45 -20.25
CA VAL A 595 17.91 -8.25 -21.07
C VAL A 595 18.52 -7.15 -20.19
N ASN A 596 18.01 -7.01 -18.97
CA ASN A 596 18.46 -6.05 -17.96
C ASN A 596 19.47 -6.69 -17.00
N GLN A 597 20.16 -5.86 -16.22
CA GLN A 597 21.10 -6.32 -15.21
C GLN A 597 20.34 -6.80 -13.98
N VAL A 598 20.40 -8.09 -13.68
CA VAL A 598 19.72 -8.66 -12.50
C VAL A 598 20.76 -9.01 -11.44
N TYR A 599 20.55 -8.52 -10.22
CA TYR A 599 21.39 -8.82 -9.07
C TYR A 599 20.57 -9.51 -7.98
N LYS A 600 21.19 -10.50 -7.36
CA LYS A 600 20.70 -11.22 -6.18
C LYS A 600 21.35 -10.61 -4.94
N GLY A 601 20.56 -10.36 -3.91
CA GLY A 601 21.03 -9.93 -2.59
C GLY A 601 20.40 -10.74 -1.46
N GLU A 602 20.87 -10.51 -0.24
CA GLU A 602 20.37 -11.12 0.99
C GLU A 602 20.12 -10.01 2.02
N ASN A 603 18.95 -10.04 2.68
CA ASN A 603 18.63 -9.09 3.74
C ASN A 603 19.13 -9.59 5.12
N ASN A 604 18.94 -8.79 6.17
CA ASN A 604 19.40 -9.17 7.51
C ASN A 604 18.68 -10.40 8.11
N ALA A 605 17.57 -10.86 7.51
CA ALA A 605 16.86 -12.07 7.91
C ALA A 605 17.36 -13.33 7.17
N GLY A 606 18.35 -13.19 6.28
CA GLY A 606 18.82 -14.29 5.45
C GLY A 606 17.90 -14.62 4.28
N GLN A 607 16.92 -13.76 3.99
CA GLN A 607 16.01 -13.94 2.86
C GLN A 607 16.67 -13.42 1.59
N THR A 608 16.58 -14.21 0.53
CA THR A 608 17.07 -13.80 -0.79
C THR A 608 16.06 -12.88 -1.46
N PHE A 609 16.54 -11.87 -2.17
CA PHE A 609 15.72 -11.02 -3.03
C PHE A 609 16.48 -10.69 -4.33
N PHE A 610 15.76 -10.12 -5.29
CA PHE A 610 16.32 -9.76 -6.58
C PHE A 610 15.99 -8.31 -6.92
N VAL A 611 16.94 -7.66 -7.60
CA VAL A 611 16.76 -6.33 -8.20
C VAL A 611 17.08 -6.41 -9.69
N GLU A 612 16.17 -5.90 -10.51
CA GLU A 612 16.35 -5.71 -11.95
C GLU A 612 16.70 -4.24 -12.20
N ILE A 613 17.86 -3.98 -12.77
CA ILE A 613 18.34 -2.64 -13.11
C ILE A 613 18.44 -2.55 -14.63
N GLN A 614 17.85 -1.50 -15.21
CA GLN A 614 17.88 -1.28 -16.65
C GLN A 614 19.32 -1.34 -17.19
N LYS A 615 19.49 -2.01 -18.33
CA LYS A 615 20.83 -2.34 -18.86
C LYS A 615 21.75 -1.14 -19.09
N ASP A 616 21.17 0.03 -19.35
CA ASP A 616 21.91 1.23 -19.70
C ASP A 616 22.42 1.98 -18.46
N VAL A 617 21.84 1.73 -17.28
CA VAL A 617 22.25 2.33 -16.00
C VAL A 617 23.59 1.77 -15.52
N HIS A 618 24.47 2.64 -15.04
CA HIS A 618 25.75 2.21 -14.46
C HIS A 618 25.54 1.59 -13.07
N VAL A 619 26.10 0.40 -12.84
CA VAL A 619 25.98 -0.29 -11.54
C VAL A 619 27.34 -0.46 -10.90
N GLU A 620 27.46 0.00 -9.66
CA GLU A 620 28.63 -0.19 -8.80
C GLU A 620 28.26 -1.12 -7.64
N VAL A 621 28.89 -2.30 -7.55
CA VAL A 621 28.74 -3.21 -6.40
C VAL A 621 29.89 -2.95 -5.43
N MET A 622 29.57 -2.57 -4.19
CA MET A 622 30.53 -2.11 -3.17
C MET A 622 30.65 -3.02 -1.96
#